data_AF-A0A2W5KWP5-F1
#
_entry.id   AF-A0A2W5KWP5-F1
#
_cell.length_a   1.000
_cell.length_b   1.000
_cell.length_c   1.000
_cell.angle_alpha   90.00
_cell.angle_beta   90.00
_cell.angle_gamma   90.00
#
_symmetry.space_group_name_H-M   'P 1'
#
loop_
_entity.id
_entity.type
_entity.pdbx_description
1 polymer ?
#
loop_
_entity_poly.entity_id
_entity_poly.type
_entity_poly.pdbx_seq_one_letter_code
_entity_poly.pdbx_strand_id
1 'polypeptide(L)'
;MAKTADTRKKFKTRWYHRHPKYWLRKDRPRPPGHRQAPEVVRIDPEPGVSASTKPPVRIFLGTEPLQARAERVFVWSVLKTRDPGRAYEIHLMKNLRGFDRTGWTTGFTNYRFAIPTLAGGQGRAIYNDVDQIYLADPSELFDLDMGDASILCVEEDETSVALMDAAKMLPHWRVEDAQRGGMKRDFFLGIMNGRGLFGRMGGEWNARDNEFTADRSKCFHFTTLRTQPWKPFPDQLRYEPHPEGEVWYALEREADAARFTTFTRERPGSGFAAAVARLSNGAPAAAGPEKRLQSEVGKLVAATGAKTVLDYSLPSAEGGPRRFGAATVTTRSSAEAPFARPVEGSYDGVAAIDALTGVPEEDVPWALDELFAAANRFVAVAVAIDADRTANGAAPLPPEWWKLQMELAGARNPGVRWSLAVAEKGGLGARLQSFAGDAHAAAAA
;
A
#
# COMPACT_ATOMS: atom_id res chain seq x y z
N MET A 1 8.27 46.14 -12.04
CA MET A 1 7.73 44.84 -11.61
C MET A 1 8.54 43.73 -12.28
N ALA A 2 9.48 43.13 -11.55
CA ALA A 2 10.26 42.00 -12.05
C ALA A 2 9.33 40.78 -12.13
N LYS A 3 9.22 40.15 -13.31
CA LYS A 3 8.55 38.86 -13.45
C LYS A 3 9.31 37.85 -12.60
N THR A 4 8.72 37.39 -11.50
CA THR A 4 9.18 36.23 -10.75
C THR A 4 9.35 35.08 -11.73
N ALA A 5 10.56 34.52 -11.80
CA ALA A 5 10.82 33.37 -12.66
C ALA A 5 9.83 32.25 -12.30
N ASP A 6 9.11 31.72 -13.29
CA ASP A 6 8.12 30.65 -13.09
C ASP A 6 8.85 29.34 -12.75
N THR A 7 9.16 29.16 -11.46
CA THR A 7 9.82 27.98 -10.88
C THR A 7 9.03 26.69 -11.12
N ARG A 8 7.73 26.78 -11.48
CA ARG A 8 6.87 25.66 -11.88
C ARG A 8 7.38 24.88 -13.10
N LYS A 9 8.31 25.44 -13.89
CA LYS A 9 8.83 24.78 -15.12
C LYS A 9 9.90 23.71 -14.89
N LYS A 10 10.57 23.70 -13.72
CA LYS A 10 11.68 22.79 -13.43
C LYS A 10 11.23 21.39 -12.98
N PHE A 11 9.95 21.25 -12.61
CA PHE A 11 9.40 20.09 -11.90
C PHE A 11 8.25 19.38 -12.64
N LYS A 12 8.07 19.67 -13.93
CA LYS A 12 7.13 18.93 -14.79
C LYS A 12 7.78 17.68 -15.35
N THR A 13 7.10 16.53 -15.23
CA THR A 13 7.46 15.30 -15.95
C THR A 13 7.25 15.50 -17.46
N ARG A 14 8.33 15.74 -18.20
CA ARG A 14 8.33 15.93 -19.66
C ARG A 14 8.47 14.61 -20.41
N TRP A 15 8.24 14.64 -21.72
CA TRP A 15 8.27 13.45 -22.58
C TRP A 15 9.62 12.70 -22.53
N TYR A 16 10.74 13.42 -22.42
CA TYR A 16 12.08 12.82 -22.36
C TYR A 16 12.43 12.20 -21.00
N HIS A 17 11.63 12.45 -19.95
CA HIS A 17 11.73 11.73 -18.67
C HIS A 17 11.02 10.37 -18.71
N ARG A 18 10.34 10.03 -19.82
CA ARG A 18 9.55 8.81 -19.95
C ARG A 18 10.32 7.77 -20.74
N HIS A 19 10.30 6.53 -20.29
CA HIS A 19 10.77 5.40 -21.09
C HIS A 19 9.87 5.21 -22.32
N PRO A 20 10.38 4.64 -23.43
CA PRO A 20 9.53 4.27 -24.57
C PRO A 20 8.33 3.39 -24.16
N LYS A 21 8.51 2.52 -23.15
CA LYS A 21 7.45 1.69 -22.55
C LYS A 21 6.29 2.49 -21.98
N TYR A 22 6.48 3.76 -21.58
CA TYR A 22 5.39 4.63 -21.14
C TYR A 22 4.30 4.70 -22.21
N TRP A 23 4.64 4.88 -23.48
CA TRP A 23 3.63 5.07 -24.52
C TRP A 23 2.82 3.80 -24.81
N LEU A 24 3.40 2.62 -24.51
CA LEU A 24 2.74 1.32 -24.61
C LEU A 24 1.93 0.95 -23.35
N ARG A 25 2.22 1.58 -22.21
CA ARG A 25 1.70 1.21 -20.88
C ARG A 25 1.08 2.38 -20.10
N LYS A 26 0.86 3.52 -20.76
CA LYS A 26 0.33 4.75 -20.11
C LYS A 26 -1.01 4.46 -19.43
N ASP A 27 -1.81 3.62 -20.08
CA ASP A 27 -3.08 3.13 -19.57
C ASP A 27 -2.81 1.75 -18.96
N ARG A 28 -2.29 1.73 -17.72
CA ARG A 28 -2.16 0.46 -16.98
C ARG A 28 -3.56 -0.13 -16.85
N PRO A 29 -3.80 -1.38 -17.28
CA PRO A 29 -5.10 -2.01 -17.10
C PRO A 29 -5.39 -2.06 -15.60
N ARG A 30 -6.47 -1.41 -15.18
CA ARG A 30 -6.94 -1.43 -13.80
C ARG A 30 -8.12 -2.38 -13.74
N PRO A 31 -8.01 -3.53 -13.05
CA PRO A 31 -9.16 -4.41 -12.88
C PRO A 31 -10.29 -3.65 -12.17
N PRO A 32 -11.55 -4.09 -12.33
CA PRO A 32 -12.67 -3.55 -11.58
C PRO A 32 -12.35 -3.50 -10.08
N GLY A 33 -12.72 -2.40 -9.42
CA GLY A 33 -12.59 -2.30 -7.97
C GLY A 33 -13.47 -3.36 -7.29
N HIS A 34 -12.95 -3.98 -6.24
CA HIS A 34 -13.60 -5.06 -5.51
C HIS A 34 -13.99 -4.65 -4.08
N ARG A 35 -13.47 -3.53 -3.56
CA ARG A 35 -13.71 -3.10 -2.18
C ARG A 35 -15.02 -2.33 -2.07
N GLN A 36 -15.89 -2.74 -1.16
CA GLN A 36 -17.15 -2.02 -0.91
C GLN A 36 -16.91 -0.68 -0.20
N ALA A 37 -15.92 -0.64 0.69
CA ALA A 37 -15.51 0.55 1.43
C ALA A 37 -13.98 0.57 1.59
N PRO A 38 -13.37 1.73 1.90
CA PRO A 38 -11.96 1.81 2.29
C PRO A 38 -11.67 0.93 3.51
N GLU A 39 -10.52 0.27 3.52
CA GLU A 39 -10.00 -0.34 4.74
C GLU A 39 -9.59 0.77 5.71
N VAL A 40 -9.81 0.58 7.01
CA VAL A 40 -9.52 1.60 8.03
C VAL A 40 -8.36 1.16 8.91
N VAL A 41 -7.26 1.90 8.84
CA VAL A 41 -6.19 1.81 9.83
C VAL A 41 -6.64 2.60 11.05
N ARG A 42 -6.89 1.91 12.16
CA ARG A 42 -7.25 2.54 13.44
C ARG A 42 -6.03 2.70 14.32
N ILE A 43 -5.81 3.92 14.78
CA ILE A 43 -4.75 4.28 15.70
C ILE A 43 -5.41 4.81 16.96
N ASP A 44 -5.43 3.99 18.00
CA ASP A 44 -6.00 4.33 19.30
C ASP A 44 -5.08 5.30 20.07
N PRO A 45 -5.61 6.05 21.06
CA PRO A 45 -4.80 6.78 22.02
C PRO A 45 -3.74 5.86 22.65
N GLU A 46 -2.55 6.40 22.88
CA GLU A 46 -1.43 5.65 23.44
C GLU A 46 -1.75 5.18 24.87
N PRO A 47 -1.47 3.90 25.21
CA PRO A 47 -1.66 3.41 26.57
C PRO A 47 -0.92 4.26 27.60
N GLY A 48 -1.62 4.65 28.67
CA GLY A 48 -1.05 5.48 29.75
C GLY A 48 -1.11 6.99 29.52
N VAL A 49 -1.59 7.45 28.35
CA VAL A 49 -1.88 8.87 28.08
C VAL A 49 -3.37 9.16 28.33
N SER A 50 -3.68 10.37 28.81
CA SER A 50 -5.07 10.80 28.96
C SER A 50 -5.73 10.93 27.59
N ALA A 51 -6.77 10.13 27.34
CA ALA A 51 -7.47 10.13 26.06
C ALA A 51 -8.23 11.45 25.85
N SER A 52 -8.03 12.04 24.68
CA SER A 52 -8.75 13.22 24.21
C SER A 52 -10.23 12.91 24.04
N THR A 53 -11.10 13.85 24.44
CA THR A 53 -12.55 13.76 24.23
C THR A 53 -12.97 14.23 22.83
N LYS A 54 -12.02 14.76 22.04
CA LYS A 54 -12.28 15.20 20.67
C LYS A 54 -12.56 14.00 19.76
N PRO A 55 -13.34 14.19 18.68
CA PRO A 55 -13.59 13.13 17.72
C PRO A 55 -12.28 12.64 17.07
N PRO A 56 -12.24 11.37 16.60
CA PRO A 56 -11.10 10.85 15.86
C PRO A 56 -10.80 11.70 14.63
N VAL A 57 -9.50 11.90 14.37
CA VAL A 57 -9.05 12.53 13.13
C VAL A 57 -9.22 11.53 11.99
N ARG A 58 -10.07 11.85 11.01
CA ARG A 58 -10.35 10.98 9.87
C ARG A 58 -9.59 11.45 8.64
N ILE A 59 -8.69 10.61 8.14
CA ILE A 59 -7.86 10.84 6.96
C ILE A 59 -8.27 9.86 5.88
N PHE A 60 -8.69 10.35 4.72
CA PHE A 60 -9.03 9.58 3.54
C PHE A 60 -7.83 9.62 2.59
N LEU A 61 -7.12 8.50 2.50
CA LEU A 61 -5.85 8.40 1.79
C LEU A 61 -6.05 7.81 0.39
N GLY A 62 -5.83 8.62 -0.65
CA GLY A 62 -5.80 8.16 -2.04
C GLY A 62 -4.53 7.36 -2.34
N THR A 63 -4.66 6.05 -2.53
CA THR A 63 -3.52 5.14 -2.71
C THR A 63 -3.81 4.03 -3.74
N GLU A 64 -2.81 3.24 -4.09
CA GLU A 64 -2.95 2.05 -4.94
C GLU A 64 -1.91 0.99 -4.57
N PRO A 65 -2.12 -0.30 -4.88
CA PRO A 65 -1.25 -1.36 -4.40
C PRO A 65 0.25 -1.15 -4.71
N LEU A 66 0.58 -0.70 -5.92
CA LEU A 66 1.97 -0.46 -6.32
C LEU A 66 2.64 0.74 -5.60
N GLN A 67 1.89 1.47 -4.78
CA GLN A 67 2.39 2.54 -3.92
C GLN A 67 2.45 2.12 -2.44
N ALA A 68 2.46 0.81 -2.14
CA ALA A 68 2.53 0.28 -0.78
C ALA A 68 3.69 0.83 0.07
N ARG A 69 4.85 1.15 -0.54
CA ARG A 69 5.97 1.84 0.15
C ARG A 69 5.56 3.21 0.66
N ALA A 70 4.96 4.03 -0.21
CA ALA A 70 4.49 5.36 0.16
C ALA A 70 3.34 5.28 1.17
N GLU A 71 2.39 4.36 0.98
CA GLU A 71 1.28 4.13 1.91
C GLU A 71 1.78 3.81 3.32
N ARG A 72 2.75 2.90 3.44
CA ARG A 72 3.35 2.54 4.73
C ARG A 72 4.06 3.73 5.39
N VAL A 73 4.85 4.50 4.63
CA VAL A 73 5.57 5.67 5.15
C VAL A 73 4.62 6.80 5.51
N PHE A 74 3.51 6.98 4.78
CA PHE A 74 2.44 7.91 5.14
C PHE A 74 1.88 7.57 6.52
N VAL A 75 1.46 6.32 6.73
CA VAL A 75 0.92 5.88 8.04
C VAL A 75 1.96 6.04 9.15
N TRP A 76 3.22 5.70 8.87
CA TRP A 76 4.31 5.90 9.82
C TRP A 76 4.49 7.38 10.19
N SER A 77 4.43 8.29 9.21
CA SER A 77 4.54 9.73 9.46
C SER A 77 3.43 10.24 10.38
N VAL A 78 2.19 9.77 10.20
CA VAL A 78 1.07 10.09 11.11
C VAL A 78 1.32 9.55 12.52
N LEU A 79 1.76 8.29 12.65
CA LEU A 79 2.08 7.69 13.95
C LEU A 79 3.17 8.45 14.71
N LYS A 80 4.14 9.01 13.99
CA LYS A 80 5.27 9.76 14.54
C LYS A 80 4.89 11.15 15.03
N THR A 81 3.94 11.81 14.37
CA THR A 81 3.64 13.22 14.62
C THR A 81 2.34 13.47 15.36
N ARG A 82 1.46 12.45 15.46
CA ARG A 82 0.14 12.58 16.09
C ARG A 82 0.19 13.04 17.55
N ASP A 83 -0.89 13.65 18.01
CA ASP A 83 -1.23 13.73 19.43
C ASP A 83 -1.42 12.30 19.99
N PRO A 84 -0.60 11.86 20.95
CA PRO A 84 -0.71 10.51 21.50
C PRO A 84 -2.01 10.29 22.27
N GLY A 85 -2.68 11.34 22.75
CA GLY A 85 -3.98 11.25 23.42
C GLY A 85 -5.16 11.13 22.45
N ARG A 86 -4.98 11.37 21.15
CA ARG A 86 -6.08 11.40 20.17
C ARG A 86 -6.13 10.13 19.32
N ALA A 87 -7.36 9.74 18.95
CA ALA A 87 -7.60 8.64 18.02
C ALA A 87 -7.52 9.13 16.56
N TYR A 88 -7.02 8.27 15.67
CA TYR A 88 -6.93 8.55 14.23
C TYR A 88 -7.48 7.37 13.43
N GLU A 89 -8.18 7.67 12.34
CA GLU A 89 -8.70 6.71 11.38
C GLU A 89 -8.17 7.07 9.99
N ILE A 90 -7.34 6.19 9.39
CA ILE A 90 -6.84 6.37 8.03
C ILE A 90 -7.58 5.40 7.11
N HIS A 91 -8.46 5.94 6.28
CA HIS A 91 -9.28 5.23 5.31
C HIS A 91 -8.49 5.05 3.99
N LEU A 92 -8.00 3.84 3.74
CA LEU A 92 -7.21 3.49 2.55
C LEU A 92 -8.09 3.39 1.30
N MET A 93 -8.11 4.44 0.49
CA MET A 93 -8.92 4.52 -0.73
C MET A 93 -8.17 3.92 -1.92
N LYS A 94 -8.29 2.61 -2.09
CA LYS A 94 -7.76 1.85 -3.24
C LYS A 94 -8.76 0.81 -3.72
N ASN A 95 -8.85 0.58 -5.03
CA ASN A 95 -9.68 -0.48 -5.62
C ASN A 95 -11.14 -0.51 -5.15
N LEU A 96 -11.75 0.65 -4.86
CA LEU A 96 -13.16 0.78 -4.51
C LEU A 96 -14.06 0.39 -5.68
N ARG A 97 -15.08 -0.41 -5.39
CA ARG A 97 -16.08 -0.92 -6.32
C ARG A 97 -16.95 0.21 -6.87
N GLY A 98 -17.36 0.06 -8.13
CA GLY A 98 -18.30 0.98 -8.78
C GLY A 98 -17.66 2.20 -9.45
N PHE A 99 -16.35 2.42 -9.28
CA PHE A 99 -15.65 3.52 -9.95
C PHE A 99 -15.10 3.09 -11.31
N ASP A 100 -15.49 3.80 -12.37
CA ASP A 100 -14.78 3.75 -13.63
C ASP A 100 -13.46 4.53 -13.52
N ARG A 101 -12.36 3.77 -13.48
CA ARG A 101 -10.98 4.29 -13.35
C ARG A 101 -10.26 4.41 -14.68
N THR A 102 -11.00 4.31 -15.79
CA THR A 102 -10.46 4.46 -17.13
C THR A 102 -9.92 5.89 -17.30
N GLY A 103 -8.70 6.00 -17.82
CA GLY A 103 -8.05 7.30 -18.05
C GLY A 103 -7.58 8.05 -16.79
N TRP A 104 -7.73 7.48 -15.59
CA TRP A 104 -7.15 8.08 -14.39
C TRP A 104 -5.62 8.04 -14.45
N THR A 105 -4.97 9.11 -14.00
CA THR A 105 -3.50 9.15 -13.94
C THR A 105 -2.99 8.23 -12.84
N THR A 106 -3.55 8.33 -11.64
CA THR A 106 -3.29 7.46 -10.50
C THR A 106 -4.48 6.55 -10.22
N GLY A 107 -4.30 5.43 -9.51
CA GLY A 107 -5.37 4.51 -9.15
C GLY A 107 -6.50 5.08 -8.27
N PHE A 108 -6.37 6.34 -7.83
CA PHE A 108 -7.21 6.99 -6.82
C PHE A 108 -7.71 8.40 -7.20
N THR A 109 -7.46 8.87 -8.43
CA THR A 109 -7.69 10.27 -8.87
C THR A 109 -9.03 10.89 -8.43
N ASN A 110 -10.18 10.20 -8.62
CA ASN A 110 -11.49 10.79 -8.28
C ASN A 110 -12.04 10.36 -6.91
N TYR A 111 -11.34 9.53 -6.13
CA TYR A 111 -11.88 9.03 -4.85
C TYR A 111 -12.19 10.17 -3.87
N ARG A 112 -11.41 11.26 -3.89
CA ARG A 112 -11.64 12.45 -3.06
C ARG A 112 -13.05 13.03 -3.17
N PHE A 113 -13.68 12.95 -4.35
CA PHE A 113 -15.02 13.48 -4.57
C PHE A 113 -16.14 12.58 -4.02
N ALA A 114 -15.82 11.36 -3.60
CA ALA A 114 -16.75 10.47 -2.93
C ALA A 114 -16.67 10.55 -1.39
N ILE A 115 -15.70 11.29 -0.84
CA ILE A 115 -15.47 11.37 0.62
C ILE A 115 -16.72 11.78 1.39
N PRO A 116 -17.53 12.78 0.98
CA PRO A 116 -18.73 13.14 1.72
C PRO A 116 -19.68 11.95 1.93
N THR A 117 -19.88 11.13 0.88
CA THR A 117 -20.68 9.89 0.98
C THR A 117 -19.97 8.81 1.80
N LEU A 118 -18.67 8.59 1.58
CA LEU A 118 -17.89 7.58 2.30
C LEU A 118 -17.75 7.87 3.80
N ALA A 119 -17.81 9.14 4.19
CA ALA A 119 -17.86 9.61 5.57
C ALA A 119 -19.30 9.60 6.16
N GLY A 120 -20.28 9.09 5.41
CA GLY A 120 -21.68 9.02 5.82
C GLY A 120 -22.38 10.37 5.91
N GLY A 121 -21.83 11.42 5.31
CA GLY A 121 -22.35 12.79 5.42
C GLY A 121 -22.19 13.40 6.80
N GLN A 122 -21.24 12.92 7.60
CA GLN A 122 -21.09 13.33 9.01
C GLN A 122 -19.66 13.76 9.29
N GLY A 123 -19.50 14.79 10.14
CA GLY A 123 -18.23 15.24 10.70
C GLY A 123 -17.23 15.79 9.67
N ARG A 124 -15.97 15.95 10.10
CA ARG A 124 -14.87 16.45 9.27
C ARG A 124 -14.02 15.32 8.69
N ALA A 125 -13.44 15.53 7.51
CA ALA A 125 -12.58 14.59 6.82
C ALA A 125 -11.39 15.32 6.20
N ILE A 126 -10.19 14.80 6.40
CA ILE A 126 -9.02 15.20 5.62
C ILE A 126 -8.91 14.27 4.41
N TYR A 127 -8.67 14.80 3.22
CA TYR A 127 -8.14 14.03 2.10
C TYR A 127 -6.62 14.22 2.00
N ASN A 128 -5.89 13.15 1.69
CA ASN A 128 -4.50 13.22 1.27
C ASN A 128 -4.26 12.30 0.07
N ASP A 129 -3.45 12.74 -0.89
CA ASP A 129 -2.77 11.83 -1.82
C ASP A 129 -1.63 11.09 -1.09
N VAL A 130 -1.34 9.85 -1.48
CA VAL A 130 -0.29 9.01 -0.83
C VAL A 130 1.13 9.54 -1.03
N ASP A 131 1.33 10.51 -1.92
CA ASP A 131 2.61 11.15 -2.19
C ASP A 131 2.93 12.30 -1.24
N GLN A 132 2.31 12.28 -0.05
CA GLN A 132 2.47 13.25 1.02
C GLN A 132 2.97 12.57 2.30
N ILE A 133 3.57 13.34 3.20
CA ILE A 133 3.91 12.90 4.56
C ILE A 133 3.63 14.01 5.57
N TYR A 134 3.30 13.65 6.80
CA TYR A 134 3.13 14.59 7.90
C TYR A 134 4.45 14.81 8.65
N LEU A 135 4.73 16.06 8.97
CA LEU A 135 5.86 16.52 9.80
C LEU A 135 5.39 17.23 11.08
N ALA A 136 4.07 17.45 11.19
CA ALA A 136 3.37 17.91 12.39
C ALA A 136 2.09 17.10 12.58
N ASP A 137 1.39 17.28 13.69
CA ASP A 137 0.18 16.53 14.01
C ASP A 137 -0.96 16.87 13.01
N PRO A 138 -1.50 15.90 12.25
CA PRO A 138 -2.65 16.14 11.38
C PRO A 138 -3.91 16.63 12.12
N SER A 139 -4.00 16.47 13.44
CA SER A 139 -5.12 16.98 14.22
C SER A 139 -5.20 18.51 14.23
N GLU A 140 -4.07 19.20 14.07
CA GLU A 140 -4.06 20.66 13.92
C GLU A 140 -4.75 21.11 12.63
N LEU A 141 -4.54 20.37 11.53
CA LEU A 141 -5.28 20.59 10.28
C LEU A 141 -6.76 20.26 10.45
N PHE A 142 -7.06 19.12 11.08
CA PHE A 142 -8.43 18.66 11.28
C PHE A 142 -9.29 19.64 12.09
N ASP A 143 -8.67 20.34 13.04
CA ASP A 143 -9.30 21.27 13.96
C ASP A 143 -9.33 22.72 13.46
N LEU A 144 -8.81 23.03 12.26
CA LEU A 144 -8.87 24.39 11.71
C LEU A 144 -10.30 24.93 11.73
N ASP A 145 -10.41 26.24 11.96
CA ASP A 145 -11.68 26.94 11.75
C ASP A 145 -11.94 27.05 10.24
N MET A 146 -13.11 26.55 9.83
CA MET A 146 -13.53 26.57 8.43
C MET A 146 -14.44 27.77 8.13
N GLY A 147 -14.89 28.51 9.16
CA GLY A 147 -15.92 29.53 9.01
C GLY A 147 -17.13 28.98 8.22
N ASP A 148 -17.55 29.75 7.21
CA ASP A 148 -18.65 29.34 6.33
C ASP A 148 -18.24 28.33 5.26
N ALA A 149 -16.95 28.14 5.00
CA ALA A 149 -16.46 27.22 3.99
C ALA A 149 -16.88 25.76 4.28
N SER A 150 -17.02 24.98 3.21
CA SER A 150 -17.31 23.56 3.25
C SER A 150 -16.05 22.72 3.03
N ILE A 151 -15.03 23.31 2.41
CA ILE A 151 -13.76 22.68 2.11
C ILE A 151 -12.62 23.70 2.20
N LEU A 152 -11.54 23.34 2.88
CA LEU A 152 -10.29 24.11 2.90
C LEU A 152 -9.24 23.43 2.02
N CYS A 153 -8.66 24.20 1.11
CA CYS A 153 -7.53 23.81 0.26
C CYS A 153 -6.50 24.96 0.22
N VAL A 154 -5.27 24.70 -0.26
CA VAL A 154 -4.28 25.78 -0.41
C VAL A 154 -4.62 26.74 -1.55
N GLU A 155 -5.24 26.22 -2.62
CA GLU A 155 -5.68 26.97 -3.80
C GLU A 155 -6.98 26.36 -4.32
N GLU A 156 -7.77 27.14 -5.07
CA GLU A 156 -9.06 26.72 -5.64
C GLU A 156 -8.94 25.58 -6.68
N ASP A 157 -7.75 25.34 -7.23
CA ASP A 157 -7.47 24.29 -8.21
C ASP A 157 -6.62 23.13 -7.65
N GLU A 158 -6.31 23.15 -6.35
CA GLU A 158 -5.41 22.20 -5.70
C GLU A 158 -6.10 21.42 -4.58
N THR A 159 -6.52 20.19 -4.88
CA THR A 159 -7.25 19.31 -3.94
C THR A 159 -6.46 18.05 -3.57
N SER A 160 -5.14 18.03 -3.76
CA SER A 160 -4.28 16.91 -3.32
C SER A 160 -4.26 16.71 -1.81
N VAL A 161 -4.57 17.76 -1.05
CA VAL A 161 -4.89 17.71 0.37
C VAL A 161 -5.98 18.73 0.68
N ALA A 162 -6.96 18.33 1.47
CA ALA A 162 -8.11 19.17 1.78
C ALA A 162 -8.75 18.79 3.12
N LEU A 163 -9.22 19.78 3.89
CA LEU A 163 -10.12 19.57 5.02
C LEU A 163 -11.55 19.80 4.56
N MET A 164 -12.47 18.87 4.80
CA MET A 164 -13.86 18.95 4.36
C MET A 164 -14.83 18.76 5.52
N ASP A 165 -15.92 19.51 5.50
CA ASP A 165 -17.12 19.18 6.26
C ASP A 165 -17.98 18.25 5.40
N ALA A 166 -18.11 16.99 5.82
CA ALA A 166 -18.78 15.97 5.02
C ALA A 166 -20.28 16.26 4.85
N ALA A 167 -20.93 16.87 5.85
CA ALA A 167 -22.35 17.20 5.78
C ALA A 167 -22.59 18.34 4.78
N LYS A 168 -21.77 19.41 4.85
CA LYS A 168 -21.86 20.54 3.93
C LYS A 168 -21.51 20.15 2.48
N MET A 169 -20.57 19.21 2.28
CA MET A 169 -20.13 18.80 0.94
C MET A 169 -21.01 17.72 0.28
N LEU A 170 -21.76 16.93 1.05
CA LEU A 170 -22.61 15.84 0.54
C LEU A 170 -23.57 16.25 -0.59
N PRO A 171 -24.30 17.39 -0.53
CA PRO A 171 -25.20 17.79 -1.62
C PRO A 171 -24.48 18.28 -2.89
N HIS A 172 -23.15 18.47 -2.85
CA HIS A 172 -22.38 19.08 -3.92
C HIS A 172 -21.52 18.08 -4.69
N TRP A 173 -20.88 17.15 -3.98
CA TRP A 173 -20.07 16.09 -4.59
C TRP A 173 -20.74 14.74 -4.40
N ARG A 174 -21.42 14.28 -5.46
CA ARG A 174 -22.16 13.03 -5.45
C ARG A 174 -21.24 11.86 -5.84
N VAL A 175 -21.36 10.75 -5.11
CA VAL A 175 -20.59 9.54 -5.42
C VAL A 175 -20.87 9.01 -6.83
N GLU A 176 -22.11 9.13 -7.32
CA GLU A 176 -22.46 8.67 -8.67
C GLU A 176 -21.67 9.42 -9.76
N ASP A 177 -21.43 10.72 -9.58
CA ASP A 177 -20.66 11.52 -10.53
C ASP A 177 -19.18 11.13 -10.50
N ALA A 178 -18.65 10.77 -9.33
CA ALA A 178 -17.29 10.26 -9.19
C ALA A 178 -17.13 8.84 -9.79
N GLN A 179 -18.21 8.07 -9.86
CA GLN A 179 -18.24 6.68 -10.33
C GLN A 179 -18.40 6.52 -11.85
N ARG A 180 -19.22 7.37 -12.50
CA ARG A 180 -19.70 7.18 -13.89
C ARG A 180 -18.63 7.20 -14.99
N GLY A 181 -17.40 7.61 -14.69
CA GLY A 181 -16.38 7.88 -15.72
C GLY A 181 -16.69 9.17 -16.49
N GLY A 182 -15.66 9.81 -17.04
CA GLY A 182 -15.79 11.04 -17.85
C GLY A 182 -15.87 12.36 -17.08
N MET A 183 -16.42 12.39 -15.86
CA MET A 183 -16.34 13.56 -14.98
C MET A 183 -14.93 13.68 -14.39
N LYS A 184 -14.26 14.78 -14.73
CA LYS A 184 -12.88 15.06 -14.32
C LYS A 184 -12.85 16.04 -13.16
N ARG A 185 -11.68 16.19 -12.55
CA ARG A 185 -11.39 17.17 -11.49
C ARG A 185 -12.09 18.52 -11.70
N ASP A 186 -11.99 19.10 -12.90
CA ASP A 186 -12.52 20.43 -13.21
C ASP A 186 -14.06 20.55 -13.05
N PHE A 187 -14.80 19.46 -13.23
CA PHE A 187 -16.25 19.43 -12.96
C PHE A 187 -16.53 19.69 -11.46
N PHE A 188 -15.83 18.96 -10.59
CA PHE A 188 -16.01 19.07 -9.14
C PHE A 188 -15.48 20.40 -8.59
N LEU A 189 -14.37 20.90 -9.16
CA LEU A 189 -13.85 22.24 -8.84
C LEU A 189 -14.83 23.34 -9.28
N GLY A 190 -15.46 23.19 -10.45
CA GLY A 190 -16.50 24.12 -10.91
C GLY A 190 -17.69 24.20 -9.95
N ILE A 191 -18.11 23.07 -9.37
CA ILE A 191 -19.15 23.05 -8.32
C ILE A 191 -18.66 23.77 -7.05
N MET A 192 -17.44 23.46 -6.61
CA MET A 192 -16.84 24.05 -5.41
C MET A 192 -16.74 25.58 -5.51
N ASN A 193 -16.15 26.07 -6.61
CA ASN A 193 -15.88 27.49 -6.81
C ASN A 193 -17.17 28.25 -7.17
N GLY A 194 -18.00 27.68 -8.04
CA GLY A 194 -19.26 28.30 -8.47
C GLY A 194 -20.29 28.44 -7.34
N ARG A 195 -20.12 27.73 -6.22
CA ARG A 195 -21.00 27.80 -5.04
C ARG A 195 -20.36 28.46 -3.83
N GLY A 196 -19.14 29.01 -3.96
CA GLY A 196 -18.44 29.66 -2.86
C GLY A 196 -18.13 28.73 -1.67
N LEU A 197 -17.86 27.44 -1.94
CA LEU A 197 -17.62 26.43 -0.90
C LEU A 197 -16.18 26.43 -0.36
N PHE A 198 -15.26 27.01 -1.13
CA PHE A 198 -13.83 27.02 -0.86
C PHE A 198 -13.47 28.00 0.27
N GLY A 199 -12.59 27.55 1.16
CA GLY A 199 -11.78 28.38 2.03
C GLY A 199 -10.29 28.07 1.84
N ARG A 200 -9.43 29.04 2.14
CA ARG A 200 -7.98 28.88 2.01
C ARG A 200 -7.38 28.35 3.32
N MET A 201 -6.58 27.29 3.25
CA MET A 201 -5.69 26.87 4.34
C MET A 201 -4.24 27.33 4.12
N GLY A 202 -3.44 27.32 5.18
CA GLY A 202 -2.02 27.67 5.13
C GLY A 202 -1.21 26.76 4.19
N GLY A 203 -0.24 27.33 3.49
CA GLY A 203 0.63 26.60 2.55
C GLY A 203 1.50 25.53 3.21
N GLU A 204 1.74 25.63 4.52
CA GLU A 204 2.44 24.62 5.31
C GLU A 204 1.75 23.26 5.32
N TRP A 205 0.43 23.22 5.06
CA TRP A 205 -0.37 22.00 4.98
C TRP A 205 -0.38 21.36 3.58
N ASN A 206 0.31 21.96 2.60
CA ASN A 206 0.58 21.36 1.29
C ASN A 206 1.87 21.94 0.71
N ALA A 207 3.00 21.70 1.38
CA ALA A 207 4.28 22.20 0.91
C ALA A 207 4.75 21.35 -0.26
N ARG A 208 4.72 21.89 -1.48
CA ARG A 208 5.17 21.19 -2.70
C ARG A 208 6.70 21.14 -2.78
N ASP A 209 7.24 20.42 -3.75
CA ASP A 209 8.69 20.19 -3.89
C ASP A 209 9.55 21.47 -3.79
N ASN A 210 9.05 22.61 -4.32
CA ASN A 210 9.77 23.89 -4.33
C ASN A 210 9.35 24.86 -3.21
N GLU A 211 8.44 24.44 -2.33
CA GLU A 211 7.89 25.23 -1.23
C GLU A 211 8.26 24.63 0.13
N PHE A 212 8.82 23.42 0.12
CA PHE A 212 9.29 22.74 1.30
C PHE A 212 10.36 23.53 2.04
N THR A 213 10.16 23.67 3.35
CA THR A 213 11.13 24.20 4.29
C THR A 213 11.01 23.42 5.60
N ALA A 214 12.12 22.88 6.09
CA ALA A 214 12.11 21.96 7.22
C ALA A 214 11.56 22.59 8.52
N ASP A 215 11.66 23.91 8.66
CA ASP A 215 11.23 24.67 9.84
C ASP A 215 9.75 25.09 9.82
N ARG A 216 9.09 25.05 8.65
CA ARG A 216 7.69 25.52 8.51
C ARG A 216 6.73 24.50 7.95
N SER A 217 7.17 23.58 7.11
CA SER A 217 6.29 22.63 6.41
C SER A 217 5.72 21.59 7.39
N LYS A 218 4.40 21.46 7.40
CA LYS A 218 3.66 20.50 8.24
C LYS A 218 3.20 19.27 7.48
N CYS A 219 2.88 19.41 6.19
CA CYS A 219 2.62 18.32 5.28
C CYS A 219 3.44 18.52 4.01
N PHE A 220 4.39 17.62 3.76
CA PHE A 220 5.29 17.68 2.61
C PHE A 220 4.74 16.83 1.47
N HIS A 221 4.57 17.44 0.29
CA HIS A 221 4.00 16.84 -0.91
C HIS A 221 5.05 16.69 -2.02
N PHE A 222 5.37 15.44 -2.36
CA PHE A 222 6.33 15.10 -3.40
C PHE A 222 5.66 15.15 -4.79
N THR A 223 5.40 16.35 -5.30
CA THR A 223 4.60 16.54 -6.53
C THR A 223 5.27 16.01 -7.81
N THR A 224 6.59 15.87 -7.81
CA THR A 224 7.35 15.55 -9.02
C THR A 224 7.55 14.05 -9.15
N LEU A 225 6.68 13.39 -9.92
CA LEU A 225 6.66 11.93 -10.12
C LEU A 225 8.03 11.27 -10.38
N ARG A 226 8.91 11.91 -11.18
CA ARG A 226 10.23 11.34 -11.56
C ARG A 226 11.28 11.42 -10.43
N THR A 227 10.98 12.11 -9.35
CA THR A 227 11.86 12.22 -8.18
C THR A 227 11.23 11.62 -6.93
N GLN A 228 9.98 11.14 -6.98
CA GLN A 228 9.35 10.49 -5.83
C GLN A 228 10.20 9.31 -5.31
N PRO A 229 10.59 9.32 -4.01
CA PRO A 229 11.53 8.36 -3.42
C PRO A 229 11.16 6.87 -3.60
N TRP A 230 9.86 6.56 -3.58
CA TRP A 230 9.35 5.19 -3.70
C TRP A 230 9.22 4.68 -5.14
N LYS A 231 9.41 5.55 -6.13
CA LYS A 231 9.40 5.23 -7.56
C LYS A 231 8.13 4.50 -8.04
N PRO A 232 6.94 5.13 -8.03
CA PRO A 232 5.66 4.45 -8.31
C PRO A 232 5.50 3.90 -9.74
N PHE A 233 6.29 4.39 -10.69
CA PHE A 233 6.21 3.99 -12.10
C PHE A 233 7.59 3.61 -12.68
N PRO A 234 8.27 2.59 -12.11
CA PRO A 234 9.69 2.31 -12.41
C PRO A 234 9.92 1.81 -13.84
N ASP A 235 8.91 1.25 -14.51
CA ASP A 235 8.98 0.81 -15.90
C ASP A 235 8.60 1.91 -16.91
N GLN A 236 8.10 3.05 -16.42
CA GLN A 236 7.58 4.14 -17.24
C GLN A 236 8.42 5.41 -17.15
N LEU A 237 9.04 5.69 -16.00
CA LEU A 237 9.76 6.93 -15.74
C LEU A 237 11.25 6.68 -15.48
N ARG A 238 12.08 7.62 -15.93
CA ARG A 238 13.49 7.71 -15.54
C ARG A 238 13.58 8.52 -14.26
N TYR A 239 14.12 7.91 -13.21
CA TYR A 239 14.17 8.52 -11.88
C TYR A 239 15.48 9.26 -11.63
N GLU A 240 15.36 10.41 -10.98
CA GLU A 240 16.47 11.19 -10.41
C GLU A 240 16.27 11.27 -8.89
N PRO A 241 17.35 11.45 -8.10
CA PRO A 241 17.21 11.70 -6.67
C PRO A 241 16.38 12.96 -6.40
N HIS A 242 15.48 12.89 -5.41
CA HIS A 242 14.80 14.07 -4.91
C HIS A 242 15.78 14.93 -4.10
N PRO A 243 15.83 16.26 -4.29
CA PRO A 243 16.71 17.13 -3.48
C PRO A 243 16.49 16.95 -1.97
N GLU A 244 15.22 16.88 -1.56
CA GLU A 244 14.79 16.68 -0.17
C GLU A 244 14.34 15.24 0.11
N GLY A 245 14.81 14.27 -0.68
CA GLY A 245 14.37 12.86 -0.57
C GLY A 245 14.71 12.22 0.76
N GLU A 246 15.72 12.73 1.44
CA GLU A 246 16.20 12.22 2.72
C GLU A 246 15.15 12.29 3.83
N VAL A 247 14.26 13.28 3.79
CA VAL A 247 13.12 13.39 4.72
C VAL A 247 12.25 12.13 4.67
N TRP A 248 12.04 11.59 3.46
CA TRP A 248 11.26 10.38 3.26
C TRP A 248 12.07 9.12 3.55
N TYR A 249 13.33 9.06 3.11
CA TYR A 249 14.20 7.89 3.36
C TYR A 249 14.46 7.69 4.85
N ALA A 250 14.60 8.76 5.63
CA ALA A 250 14.71 8.68 7.09
C ALA A 250 13.47 8.01 7.71
N LEU A 251 12.26 8.42 7.31
CA LEU A 251 11.02 7.79 7.77
C LEU A 251 10.93 6.32 7.38
N GLU A 252 11.35 5.96 6.16
CA GLU A 252 11.36 4.56 5.72
C GLU A 252 12.32 3.71 6.58
N ARG A 253 13.55 4.20 6.81
CA ARG A 253 14.53 3.50 7.65
C ARG A 253 14.07 3.38 9.10
N GLU A 254 13.43 4.41 9.65
CA GLU A 254 12.83 4.34 10.98
C GLU A 254 11.71 3.29 11.06
N ALA A 255 10.83 3.27 10.07
CA ALA A 255 9.77 2.26 9.99
C ALA A 255 10.35 0.85 9.87
N ASP A 256 11.43 0.66 9.10
CA ASP A 256 12.12 -0.63 8.98
C ASP A 256 12.80 -1.05 10.28
N ALA A 257 13.49 -0.13 10.96
CA ALA A 257 14.10 -0.38 12.27
C ALA A 257 13.06 -0.76 13.33
N ALA A 258 11.87 -0.15 13.28
CA ALA A 258 10.73 -0.48 14.13
C ALA A 258 9.99 -1.77 13.69
N ARG A 259 10.40 -2.39 12.57
CA ARG A 259 9.68 -3.50 11.91
C ARG A 259 8.21 -3.19 11.69
N PHE A 260 7.90 -1.93 11.39
CA PHE A 260 6.54 -1.43 11.29
C PHE A 260 5.83 -2.01 10.06
N THR A 261 4.63 -2.56 10.27
CA THR A 261 3.64 -2.88 9.24
C THR A 261 2.32 -2.18 9.61
N THR A 262 1.54 -1.76 8.61
CA THR A 262 0.29 -1.03 8.82
C THR A 262 -0.74 -1.84 9.63
N PHE A 263 -0.79 -3.14 9.39
CA PHE A 263 -1.59 -4.12 10.13
C PHE A 263 -0.65 -5.15 10.77
N THR A 264 -1.11 -5.82 11.82
CA THR A 264 -0.35 -6.88 12.51
C THR A 264 -1.22 -8.11 12.71
N ARG A 265 -0.66 -9.22 13.17
CA ARG A 265 -1.45 -10.40 13.57
C ARG A 265 -2.50 -10.04 14.63
N GLU A 266 -2.15 -9.20 15.59
CA GLU A 266 -3.01 -8.81 16.72
C GLU A 266 -4.09 -7.82 16.29
N ARG A 267 -3.81 -7.02 15.25
CA ARG A 267 -4.74 -6.06 14.64
C ARG A 267 -4.74 -6.24 13.12
N PRO A 268 -5.30 -7.35 12.62
CA PRO A 268 -5.28 -7.66 11.20
C PRO A 268 -6.32 -6.82 10.45
N GLY A 269 -6.23 -6.82 9.12
CA GLY A 269 -7.23 -6.18 8.26
C GLY A 269 -8.62 -6.79 8.47
N SER A 270 -9.66 -6.00 8.18
CA SER A 270 -11.07 -6.41 8.36
C SER A 270 -11.46 -7.68 7.61
N GLY A 271 -10.76 -8.00 6.51
CA GLY A 271 -10.97 -9.20 5.71
C GLY A 271 -10.32 -10.48 6.24
N PHE A 272 -9.42 -10.40 7.23
CA PHE A 272 -8.56 -11.52 7.61
C PHE A 272 -9.32 -12.71 8.20
N ALA A 273 -10.24 -12.47 9.14
CA ALA A 273 -11.02 -13.53 9.77
C ALA A 273 -11.84 -14.33 8.76
N ALA A 274 -12.45 -13.65 7.77
CA ALA A 274 -13.17 -14.29 6.69
C ALA A 274 -12.24 -15.09 5.76
N ALA A 275 -11.01 -14.60 5.52
CA ALA A 275 -10.01 -15.32 4.75
C ALA A 275 -9.56 -16.62 5.44
N VAL A 276 -9.25 -16.57 6.74
CA VAL A 276 -8.90 -17.74 7.56
C VAL A 276 -10.00 -18.80 7.50
N ALA A 277 -11.26 -18.40 7.74
CA ALA A 277 -12.40 -19.32 7.71
C ALA A 277 -12.53 -20.06 6.36
N ARG A 278 -12.21 -19.40 5.24
CA ARG A 278 -12.25 -20.02 3.90
C ARG A 278 -11.07 -20.95 3.64
N LEU A 279 -9.88 -20.54 4.04
CA LEU A 279 -8.66 -21.32 3.82
C LEU A 279 -8.65 -22.63 4.62
N SER A 280 -9.38 -22.70 5.73
CA SER A 280 -9.60 -23.93 6.50
C SER A 280 -10.32 -25.03 5.71
N ASN A 281 -10.94 -24.71 4.57
CA ASN A 281 -11.67 -25.68 3.73
C ASN A 281 -10.76 -26.58 2.87
N GLY A 282 -9.43 -26.50 3.04
CA GLY A 282 -8.50 -27.53 2.56
C GLY A 282 -8.23 -27.58 1.06
N ALA A 283 -8.50 -26.49 0.32
CA ALA A 283 -8.22 -26.44 -1.11
C ALA A 283 -6.71 -26.66 -1.38
N PRO A 284 -6.35 -27.51 -2.35
CA PRO A 284 -4.94 -27.76 -2.68
C PRO A 284 -4.28 -26.52 -3.31
N ALA A 285 -2.95 -26.52 -3.27
CA ALA A 285 -2.13 -25.54 -3.96
C ALA A 285 -2.32 -25.64 -5.49
N ALA A 286 -2.37 -24.48 -6.15
CA ALA A 286 -2.46 -24.33 -7.61
C ALA A 286 -1.41 -23.34 -8.17
N ALA A 287 -0.41 -22.95 -7.36
CA ALA A 287 0.70 -22.11 -7.80
C ALA A 287 1.64 -22.84 -8.80
N GLY A 288 1.15 -23.16 -9.99
CA GLY A 288 1.96 -23.75 -11.06
C GLY A 288 2.43 -25.20 -10.80
N PRO A 289 3.34 -25.73 -11.66
CA PRO A 289 3.75 -27.13 -11.61
C PRO A 289 4.54 -27.47 -10.34
N GLU A 290 4.02 -28.40 -9.55
CA GLU A 290 4.54 -28.72 -8.22
C GLU A 290 5.99 -29.23 -8.24
N LYS A 291 6.34 -30.10 -9.19
CA LYS A 291 7.73 -30.58 -9.37
C LYS A 291 8.71 -29.45 -9.66
N ARG A 292 8.28 -28.42 -10.40
CA ARG A 292 9.13 -27.26 -10.71
C ARG A 292 9.37 -26.44 -9.45
N LEU A 293 8.32 -26.16 -8.67
CA LEU A 293 8.47 -25.44 -7.40
C LEU A 293 9.37 -26.20 -6.41
N GLN A 294 9.17 -27.51 -6.25
CA GLN A 294 10.05 -28.34 -5.40
C GLN A 294 11.51 -28.26 -5.84
N SER A 295 11.77 -28.27 -7.14
CA SER A 295 13.12 -28.11 -7.70
C SER A 295 13.73 -26.75 -7.38
N GLU A 296 12.97 -25.65 -7.52
CA GLU A 296 13.46 -24.31 -7.18
C GLU A 296 13.79 -24.17 -5.68
N VAL A 297 12.94 -24.71 -4.79
CA VAL A 297 13.26 -24.75 -3.35
C VAL A 297 14.49 -25.63 -3.09
N GLY A 298 14.61 -26.77 -3.77
CA GLY A 298 15.78 -27.64 -3.69
C GLY A 298 17.10 -26.94 -4.10
N LYS A 299 17.06 -26.04 -5.09
CA LYS A 299 18.22 -25.21 -5.44
C LYS A 299 18.60 -24.24 -4.33
N LEU A 300 17.62 -23.65 -3.63
CA LEU A 300 17.90 -22.80 -2.47
C LEU A 300 18.51 -23.60 -1.32
N VAL A 301 18.01 -24.82 -1.07
CA VAL A 301 18.58 -25.74 -0.09
C VAL A 301 20.06 -26.02 -0.40
N ALA A 302 20.38 -26.37 -1.64
CA ALA A 302 21.76 -26.61 -2.06
C ALA A 302 22.64 -25.36 -1.97
N ALA A 303 22.14 -24.21 -2.44
CA ALA A 303 22.89 -22.96 -2.49
C ALA A 303 23.15 -22.34 -1.10
N THR A 304 22.28 -22.62 -0.13
CA THR A 304 22.41 -22.10 1.24
C THR A 304 22.97 -23.13 2.20
N GLY A 305 23.03 -24.42 1.85
CA GLY A 305 23.41 -25.50 2.76
C GLY A 305 22.38 -25.75 3.86
N ALA A 306 21.10 -25.42 3.61
CA ALA A 306 20.01 -25.64 4.55
C ALA A 306 19.81 -27.13 4.84
N LYS A 307 19.59 -27.47 6.12
CA LYS A 307 19.34 -28.84 6.58
C LYS A 307 17.88 -29.07 6.94
N THR A 308 17.18 -28.05 7.43
CA THR A 308 15.77 -28.12 7.80
C THR A 308 14.93 -27.15 6.97
N VAL A 309 13.76 -27.61 6.51
CA VAL A 309 12.79 -26.76 5.79
C VAL A 309 11.40 -26.94 6.38
N LEU A 310 10.74 -25.83 6.72
CA LEU A 310 9.31 -25.81 7.01
C LEU A 310 8.53 -25.72 5.70
N ASP A 311 7.73 -26.75 5.39
CA ASP A 311 6.68 -26.67 4.37
C ASP A 311 5.43 -26.03 4.99
N TYR A 312 5.34 -24.70 4.86
CA TYR A 312 4.20 -23.88 5.27
C TYR A 312 3.13 -23.74 4.18
N SER A 313 3.19 -24.58 3.15
CA SER A 313 2.31 -24.49 1.97
C SER A 313 0.87 -24.96 2.25
N LEU A 314 -0.03 -24.65 1.30
CA LEU A 314 -1.28 -25.40 1.16
C LEU A 314 -1.01 -26.87 0.75
N PRO A 315 -1.97 -27.78 0.99
CA PRO A 315 -1.83 -29.19 0.63
C PRO A 315 -1.41 -29.39 -0.83
N SER A 316 -0.61 -30.43 -1.07
CA SER A 316 -0.19 -30.85 -2.41
C SER A 316 -1.40 -31.25 -3.27
N ALA A 317 -1.42 -30.82 -4.53
CA ALA A 317 -2.41 -31.28 -5.49
C ALA A 317 -2.09 -32.69 -6.00
N GLU A 318 -0.80 -33.05 -6.04
CA GLU A 318 -0.34 -34.42 -6.37
C GLU A 318 -0.51 -35.39 -5.17
N GLY A 319 -0.72 -34.86 -3.96
CA GLY A 319 -0.85 -35.61 -2.73
C GLY A 319 0.50 -35.96 -2.09
N GLY A 320 0.49 -36.20 -0.78
CA GLY A 320 1.69 -36.58 -0.01
C GLY A 320 2.61 -35.39 0.35
N PRO A 321 3.70 -35.67 1.08
CA PRO A 321 4.64 -34.64 1.52
C PRO A 321 5.57 -34.20 0.39
N ARG A 322 5.83 -32.89 0.29
CA ARG A 322 6.82 -32.34 -0.65
C ARG A 322 8.24 -32.65 -0.21
N ARG A 323 9.15 -32.74 -1.18
CA ARG A 323 10.59 -32.93 -0.96
C ARG A 323 11.36 -31.74 -1.50
N PHE A 324 12.25 -31.20 -0.68
CA PHE A 324 13.05 -30.03 -1.02
C PHE A 324 14.54 -30.36 -0.97
N GLY A 325 15.02 -31.02 -2.03
CA GLY A 325 16.39 -31.49 -2.11
C GLY A 325 16.71 -32.50 -0.99
N ALA A 326 17.84 -32.29 -0.31
CA ALA A 326 18.34 -33.15 0.77
C ALA A 326 17.87 -32.72 2.17
N ALA A 327 17.07 -31.67 2.30
CA ALA A 327 16.65 -31.16 3.60
C ALA A 327 15.59 -32.05 4.27
N THR A 328 15.61 -32.10 5.60
CA THR A 328 14.53 -32.64 6.41
C THR A 328 13.34 -31.67 6.37
N VAL A 329 12.18 -32.15 5.93
CA VAL A 329 10.98 -31.32 5.78
C VAL A 329 10.05 -31.53 6.97
N THR A 330 9.67 -30.43 7.62
CA THR A 330 8.58 -30.38 8.61
C THR A 330 7.37 -29.73 7.95
N THR A 331 6.20 -30.37 7.99
CA THR A 331 4.98 -29.83 7.38
C THR A 331 4.11 -29.16 8.45
N ARG A 332 3.50 -28.02 8.13
CA ARG A 332 2.47 -27.42 9.00
C ARG A 332 1.25 -28.36 9.12
N SER A 333 0.48 -28.21 10.20
CA SER A 333 -0.82 -28.88 10.31
C SER A 333 -1.78 -28.42 9.21
N SER A 334 -2.31 -29.36 8.41
CA SER A 334 -3.31 -29.07 7.38
C SER A 334 -4.71 -28.83 7.94
N ALA A 335 -4.95 -29.12 9.22
CA ALA A 335 -6.24 -28.94 9.88
C ALA A 335 -6.60 -27.47 10.14
N GLU A 336 -5.61 -26.57 10.10
CA GLU A 336 -5.79 -25.14 10.36
C GLU A 336 -5.44 -24.35 9.10
N ALA A 337 -6.12 -23.23 8.86
CA ALA A 337 -5.73 -22.31 7.78
C ALA A 337 -4.32 -21.73 8.01
N PRO A 338 -3.59 -21.37 6.94
CA PRO A 338 -2.35 -20.60 7.07
C PRO A 338 -2.58 -19.34 7.89
N PHE A 339 -1.61 -19.01 8.76
CA PHE A 339 -1.62 -17.83 9.63
C PHE A 339 -2.78 -17.75 10.64
N ALA A 340 -3.63 -18.77 10.76
CA ALA A 340 -4.61 -18.87 11.85
C ALA A 340 -3.93 -18.89 13.24
N ARG A 341 -2.71 -19.41 13.29
CA ARG A 341 -1.80 -19.35 14.44
C ARG A 341 -0.43 -18.81 14.01
N PRO A 342 0.38 -18.30 14.96
CA PRO A 342 1.76 -17.94 14.71
C PRO A 342 2.55 -19.08 14.06
N VAL A 343 3.51 -18.75 13.20
CA VAL A 343 4.49 -19.72 12.72
C VAL A 343 5.41 -20.11 13.88
N GLU A 344 5.38 -21.39 14.27
CA GLU A 344 6.18 -21.91 15.38
C GLU A 344 7.52 -22.48 14.90
N GLY A 345 8.57 -22.29 15.71
CA GLY A 345 9.89 -22.86 15.48
C GLY A 345 10.82 -22.00 14.62
N SER A 346 12.01 -22.53 14.38
CA SER A 346 13.06 -21.90 13.56
C SER A 346 13.69 -22.95 12.66
N TYR A 347 13.83 -22.63 11.37
CA TYR A 347 14.24 -23.54 10.31
C TYR A 347 15.33 -22.88 9.45
N ASP A 348 16.17 -23.67 8.78
CA ASP A 348 17.10 -23.10 7.81
C ASP A 348 16.35 -22.45 6.62
N GLY A 349 15.24 -23.06 6.19
CA GLY A 349 14.38 -22.50 5.14
C GLY A 349 12.89 -22.63 5.44
N VAL A 350 12.10 -21.72 4.86
CA VAL A 350 10.63 -21.78 4.89
C VAL A 350 10.11 -21.74 3.46
N ALA A 351 9.27 -22.71 3.08
CA ALA A 351 8.59 -22.77 1.79
C ALA A 351 7.08 -22.54 1.99
N ALA A 352 6.51 -21.55 1.30
CA ALA A 352 5.11 -21.17 1.39
C ALA A 352 4.48 -21.16 -0.01
N ILE A 353 4.03 -22.32 -0.47
CA ILE A 353 3.34 -22.49 -1.75
C ILE A 353 1.84 -22.28 -1.54
N ASP A 354 1.31 -21.23 -2.15
CA ASP A 354 -0.08 -20.79 -2.15
C ASP A 354 -0.66 -20.41 -0.77
N ALA A 355 0.17 -20.43 0.29
CA ALA A 355 -0.25 -20.07 1.64
C ALA A 355 -0.66 -18.61 1.78
N LEU A 356 -0.06 -17.71 0.98
CA LEU A 356 -0.35 -16.28 0.96
C LEU A 356 -1.46 -15.90 -0.04
N THR A 357 -1.81 -16.77 -0.99
CA THR A 357 -2.72 -16.44 -2.10
C THR A 357 -4.13 -16.03 -1.63
N GLY A 358 -4.59 -16.59 -0.51
CA GLY A 358 -5.88 -16.24 0.09
C GLY A 358 -5.82 -15.18 1.18
N VAL A 359 -4.63 -14.67 1.53
CA VAL A 359 -4.44 -13.65 2.57
C VAL A 359 -4.80 -12.27 1.99
N PRO A 360 -5.59 -11.43 2.69
CA PRO A 360 -5.90 -10.09 2.22
C PRO A 360 -4.65 -9.23 2.01
N GLU A 361 -4.76 -8.22 1.13
CA GLU A 361 -3.64 -7.33 0.77
C GLU A 361 -2.98 -6.69 2.00
N GLU A 362 -3.81 -6.30 2.98
CA GLU A 362 -3.45 -5.68 4.26
C GLU A 362 -2.56 -6.57 5.13
N ASP A 363 -2.76 -7.89 5.04
CA ASP A 363 -2.23 -8.86 5.99
C ASP A 363 -0.98 -9.59 5.48
N VAL A 364 -0.74 -9.53 4.17
CA VAL A 364 0.46 -10.10 3.55
C VAL A 364 1.76 -9.56 4.16
N PRO A 365 1.94 -8.25 4.46
CA PRO A 365 3.20 -7.76 5.02
C PRO A 365 3.59 -8.42 6.35
N TRP A 366 2.65 -8.54 7.30
CA TRP A 366 2.95 -9.16 8.59
C TRP A 366 3.04 -10.69 8.47
N ALA A 367 2.24 -11.30 7.59
CA ALA A 367 2.32 -12.74 7.31
C ALA A 367 3.69 -13.12 6.72
N LEU A 368 4.24 -12.29 5.84
CA LEU A 368 5.61 -12.44 5.34
C LEU A 368 6.63 -12.28 6.47
N ASP A 369 6.48 -11.29 7.35
CA ASP A 369 7.39 -11.10 8.48
C ASP A 369 7.47 -12.32 9.40
N GLU A 370 6.38 -13.08 9.56
CA GLU A 370 6.41 -14.36 10.28
C GLU A 370 7.16 -15.47 9.54
N LEU A 371 6.96 -15.58 8.22
CA LEU A 371 7.72 -16.56 7.42
C LEU A 371 9.22 -16.25 7.47
N PHE A 372 9.58 -14.98 7.40
CA PHE A 372 10.97 -14.54 7.51
C PHE A 372 11.52 -14.73 8.93
N ALA A 373 10.75 -14.46 9.97
CA ALA A 373 11.17 -14.68 11.36
C ALA A 373 11.44 -16.16 11.68
N ALA A 374 10.72 -17.08 11.03
CA ALA A 374 10.92 -18.52 11.17
C ALA A 374 12.11 -19.06 10.34
N ALA A 375 12.71 -18.26 9.45
CA ALA A 375 13.75 -18.69 8.50
C ALA A 375 15.13 -18.11 8.83
N ASN A 376 16.15 -18.97 8.88
CA ASN A 376 17.53 -18.55 9.14
C ASN A 376 18.35 -18.29 7.86
N ARG A 377 17.99 -18.91 6.72
CA ARG A 377 18.76 -18.80 5.47
C ARG A 377 17.93 -18.41 4.26
N PHE A 378 16.71 -18.95 4.11
CA PHE A 378 15.87 -18.56 2.98
C PHE A 378 14.35 -18.64 3.22
N VAL A 379 13.61 -17.83 2.48
CA VAL A 379 12.15 -17.92 2.32
C VAL A 379 11.81 -18.11 0.84
N ALA A 380 11.02 -19.13 0.52
CA ALA A 380 10.54 -19.39 -0.84
C ALA A 380 9.01 -19.28 -0.87
N VAL A 381 8.50 -18.30 -1.62
CA VAL A 381 7.05 -18.06 -1.77
C VAL A 381 6.62 -18.41 -3.19
N ALA A 382 5.48 -19.08 -3.31
CA ALA A 382 4.79 -19.23 -4.59
C ALA A 382 3.32 -18.82 -4.43
N VAL A 383 2.81 -18.00 -5.35
CA VAL A 383 1.44 -17.49 -5.32
C VAL A 383 0.77 -17.63 -6.68
N ALA A 384 -0.54 -17.87 -6.69
CA ALA A 384 -1.35 -17.92 -7.89
C ALA A 384 -2.20 -16.65 -8.02
N ILE A 385 -2.05 -15.93 -9.13
CA ILE A 385 -2.95 -14.85 -9.54
C ILE A 385 -4.07 -15.47 -10.38
N ASP A 386 -5.16 -15.86 -9.71
CA ASP A 386 -6.37 -16.36 -10.36
C ASP A 386 -7.59 -15.54 -9.91
N ALA A 387 -8.16 -14.77 -10.84
CA ALA A 387 -9.33 -13.94 -10.60
C ALA A 387 -10.50 -14.75 -9.99
N ASP A 388 -10.67 -15.99 -10.43
CA ASP A 388 -11.75 -16.88 -9.99
C ASP A 388 -11.58 -17.32 -8.53
N ARG A 389 -10.33 -17.45 -8.06
CA ARG A 389 -10.01 -17.80 -6.66
C ARG A 389 -10.06 -16.57 -5.73
N THR A 390 -9.78 -15.39 -6.28
CA THR A 390 -9.71 -14.12 -5.53
C THR A 390 -11.06 -13.46 -5.28
N ALA A 391 -12.14 -13.92 -5.91
CA ALA A 391 -13.49 -13.32 -5.87
C ALA A 391 -14.10 -13.13 -4.46
N ASN A 392 -13.49 -13.69 -3.42
CA ASN A 392 -13.99 -13.66 -2.05
C ASN A 392 -13.19 -12.75 -1.10
N GLY A 393 -12.33 -11.83 -1.58
CA GLY A 393 -11.76 -10.76 -0.73
C GLY A 393 -10.24 -10.74 -0.59
N ALA A 394 -9.52 -11.59 -1.32
CA ALA A 394 -8.11 -11.33 -1.64
C ALA A 394 -8.07 -10.58 -2.98
N ALA A 395 -7.22 -9.56 -3.14
CA ALA A 395 -7.10 -8.86 -4.41
C ALA A 395 -6.20 -9.66 -5.38
N PRO A 396 -6.53 -9.77 -6.68
CA PRO A 396 -5.57 -10.24 -7.67
C PRO A 396 -4.48 -9.18 -7.85
N LEU A 397 -3.38 -9.32 -7.10
CA LEU A 397 -2.28 -8.36 -7.06
C LEU A 397 -1.21 -8.71 -8.10
N PRO A 398 -0.66 -7.73 -8.83
CA PRO A 398 0.28 -7.99 -9.90
C PRO A 398 1.61 -8.55 -9.38
N PRO A 399 2.40 -9.26 -10.22
CA PRO A 399 3.69 -9.82 -9.82
C PRO A 399 4.65 -8.79 -9.19
N GLU A 400 4.65 -7.56 -9.70
CA GLU A 400 5.48 -6.46 -9.19
C GLU A 400 5.12 -6.06 -7.76
N TRP A 401 3.84 -6.20 -7.37
CA TRP A 401 3.41 -5.96 -5.99
C TRP A 401 3.95 -7.05 -5.05
N TRP A 402 3.84 -8.32 -5.43
CA TRP A 402 4.37 -9.42 -4.65
C TRP A 402 5.89 -9.32 -4.49
N LYS A 403 6.59 -9.00 -5.58
CA LYS A 403 8.03 -8.73 -5.56
C LYS A 403 8.35 -7.62 -4.55
N LEU A 404 7.61 -6.52 -4.59
CA LEU A 404 7.81 -5.41 -3.65
C LEU A 404 7.62 -5.84 -2.19
N GLN A 405 6.60 -6.65 -1.88
CA GLN A 405 6.39 -7.15 -0.51
C GLN A 405 7.55 -8.04 -0.04
N MET A 406 8.07 -8.91 -0.92
CA MET A 406 9.25 -9.73 -0.64
C MET A 406 10.51 -8.88 -0.42
N GLU A 407 10.71 -7.82 -1.22
CA GLU A 407 11.82 -6.88 -1.04
C GLU A 407 11.74 -6.15 0.30
N LEU A 408 10.55 -5.69 0.69
CA LEU A 408 10.32 -5.05 1.99
C LEU A 408 10.57 -5.99 3.16
N ALA A 409 10.03 -7.21 3.12
CA ALA A 409 10.27 -8.21 4.16
C ALA A 409 11.75 -8.63 4.22
N GLY A 410 12.40 -8.81 3.06
CA GLY A 410 13.83 -9.11 2.97
C GLY A 410 14.71 -8.00 3.54
N ALA A 411 14.39 -6.72 3.28
CA ALA A 411 15.13 -5.59 3.82
C ALA A 411 15.12 -5.55 5.36
N ARG A 412 14.02 -5.97 5.99
CA ARG A 412 13.91 -6.12 7.46
C ARG A 412 14.61 -7.36 8.03
N ASN A 413 15.05 -8.29 7.18
CA ASN A 413 15.65 -9.57 7.57
C ASN A 413 16.96 -9.81 6.80
N PRO A 414 18.00 -8.99 7.05
CA PRO A 414 19.29 -9.14 6.38
C PRO A 414 19.89 -10.53 6.63
N GLY A 415 20.50 -11.12 5.60
CA GLY A 415 21.06 -12.46 5.63
C GLY A 415 20.11 -13.59 5.21
N VAL A 416 18.81 -13.32 5.10
CA VAL A 416 17.82 -14.29 4.60
C VAL A 416 17.61 -14.08 3.10
N ARG A 417 17.94 -15.09 2.29
CA ARG A 417 17.66 -15.07 0.84
C ARG A 417 16.18 -15.28 0.59
N TRP A 418 15.66 -14.78 -0.52
CA TRP A 418 14.27 -15.07 -0.88
C TRP A 418 14.08 -15.37 -2.35
N SER A 419 13.08 -16.20 -2.63
CA SER A 419 12.54 -16.42 -3.97
C SER A 419 11.03 -16.26 -3.99
N LEU A 420 10.53 -15.82 -5.14
CA LEU A 420 9.12 -15.64 -5.40
C LEU A 420 8.78 -16.23 -6.75
N ALA A 421 7.78 -17.09 -6.80
CA ALA A 421 7.17 -17.58 -8.02
C ALA A 421 5.71 -17.10 -8.11
N VAL A 422 5.36 -16.40 -9.18
CA VAL A 422 4.01 -15.89 -9.41
C VAL A 422 3.40 -16.60 -10.61
N ALA A 423 2.36 -17.39 -10.38
CA ALA A 423 1.65 -18.13 -11.42
C ALA A 423 0.42 -17.33 -11.87
N GLU A 424 0.40 -16.92 -13.14
CA GLU A 424 -0.72 -16.22 -13.75
C GLU A 424 -1.48 -17.17 -14.67
N LYS A 425 -2.81 -17.27 -14.50
CA LYS A 425 -3.66 -18.04 -15.39
C LYS A 425 -3.76 -17.34 -16.75
N GLY A 426 -3.26 -17.98 -17.82
CA GLY A 426 -3.28 -17.46 -19.19
C GLY A 426 -4.07 -18.36 -20.14
N GLY A 427 -4.49 -17.81 -21.29
CA GLY A 427 -5.30 -18.53 -22.30
C GLY A 427 -4.59 -19.70 -23.00
N LEU A 428 -3.26 -19.80 -22.90
CA LEU A 428 -2.43 -20.90 -23.44
C LEU A 428 -1.72 -21.71 -22.33
N GLY A 429 -2.18 -21.59 -21.08
CA GLY A 429 -1.57 -22.22 -19.90
C GLY A 429 -1.09 -21.19 -18.86
N ALA A 430 -0.73 -21.68 -17.67
CA ALA A 430 -0.24 -20.82 -16.60
C ALA A 430 1.17 -20.29 -16.90
N ARG A 431 1.34 -18.96 -16.88
CA ARG A 431 2.66 -18.32 -16.98
C ARG A 431 3.26 -18.22 -15.58
N LEU A 432 4.47 -18.74 -15.40
CA LEU A 432 5.21 -18.60 -14.14
C LEU A 432 6.28 -17.52 -14.27
N GLN A 433 6.14 -16.44 -13.51
CA GLN A 433 7.18 -15.42 -13.36
C GLN A 433 7.97 -15.70 -12.08
N SER A 434 9.29 -15.49 -12.10
CA SER A 434 10.15 -15.77 -10.96
C SER A 434 11.02 -14.56 -10.63
N PHE A 435 11.13 -14.27 -9.34
CA PHE A 435 11.97 -13.23 -8.76
C PHE A 435 12.80 -13.84 -7.64
N ALA A 436 13.96 -13.26 -7.38
CA ALA A 436 14.79 -13.62 -6.25
C ALA A 436 15.56 -12.39 -5.78
N GLY A 437 15.94 -12.40 -4.51
CA GLY A 437 16.79 -11.38 -3.92
C GLY A 437 17.60 -11.97 -2.79
N ASP A 438 18.80 -11.43 -2.62
CA ASP A 438 19.63 -11.66 -1.45
C ASP A 438 19.48 -10.43 -0.56
N ALA A 439 19.04 -10.62 0.68
CA ALA A 439 19.07 -9.56 1.67
C ALA A 439 20.54 -9.33 2.08
N HIS A 440 21.29 -8.58 1.27
CA HIS A 440 22.60 -8.09 1.68
C HIS A 440 22.40 -7.23 2.92
N ALA A 441 23.27 -7.39 3.93
CA ALA A 441 23.39 -6.38 4.97
C ALA A 441 23.62 -5.04 4.24
N ALA A 442 22.63 -4.15 4.29
CA ALA A 442 22.74 -2.85 3.65
C ALA A 442 23.99 -2.19 4.23
N ALA A 443 25.03 -2.04 3.41
CA ALA A 443 26.08 -1.10 3.73
C ALA A 443 25.39 0.25 3.86
N ALA A 444 25.42 0.82 5.06
CA ALA A 444 24.97 2.18 5.30
C ALA A 444 25.63 3.09 4.25
N ALA A 445 24.81 3.70 3.41
CA ALA A 445 25.21 4.68 2.41
C ALA A 445 24.34 5.91 2.57
#